data_AF-A0A2V8MFE4-F1
#
_entry.id   AF-A0A2V8MFE4-F1
#
_cell.length_a   1.000
_cell.length_b   1.000
_cell.length_c   1.000
_cell.angle_alpha   90.00
_cell.angle_beta   90.00
_cell.angle_gamma   90.00
#
_symmetry.space_group_name_H-M   'P 1'
#
loop_
_entity.id
_entity.type
_entity.pdbx_description
1 polymer ?
#
loop_
_entity_poly.entity_id
_entity_poly.type
_entity_poly.pdbx_seq_one_letter_code
_entity_poly.pdbx_strand_id
1 'polypeptide(L)'
;MSAQELLTEIQKLPPAEQQCLLEALKRDVKMKSERRPITEDEVEEILLANGIISEIPPRVPDDEEETFEPIEVPGKPLSESIIEERR
;
A
#
# COMPACT_ATOMS: atom_id res chain seq x y z
N MET A 1 22.40 13.20 12.15
CA MET A 1 21.84 14.13 11.16
C MET A 1 20.34 14.10 11.29
N SER A 2 19.76 15.08 11.98
CA SER A 2 18.32 15.26 12.08
C SER A 2 17.77 15.90 10.80
N ALA A 3 16.48 15.71 10.52
CA ALA A 3 15.85 16.31 9.33
C ALA A 3 15.93 17.85 9.33
N GLN A 4 15.96 18.47 10.51
CA GLN A 4 16.10 19.92 10.67
C GLN A 4 17.49 20.41 10.29
N GLU A 5 18.55 19.65 10.64
CA GLU A 5 19.93 19.96 10.26
C GLU A 5 20.14 19.89 8.74
N LEU A 6 19.44 18.98 8.05
CA LEU A 6 19.50 18.91 6.59
C LEU A 6 18.82 20.11 5.91
N LEU A 7 17.68 20.56 6.44
CA LEU A 7 16.96 21.71 5.88
C LEU A 7 17.76 23.00 6.01
N THR A 8 18.42 23.21 7.14
CA THR A 8 19.28 24.38 7.35
C THR A 8 20.49 24.36 6.43
N GLU A 9 21.04 23.17 6.12
CA GLU A 9 22.16 23.04 5.20
C GLU A 9 21.75 23.30 3.75
N ILE A 10 20.57 22.81 3.32
CA ILE A 10 20.03 23.07 1.98
C ILE A 10 19.78 24.57 1.76
N GLN A 11 19.32 25.30 2.79
CA GLN A 11 19.07 26.74 2.70
C GLN A 11 20.35 27.57 2.47
N LYS A 12 21.53 27.06 2.87
CA LYS A 12 22.82 27.75 2.66
C LYS A 12 23.37 27.59 1.24
N LEU A 13 22.84 26.65 0.46
CA LEU A 13 23.30 26.39 -0.89
C LEU A 13 22.91 27.52 -1.86
N PRO A 14 23.70 27.77 -2.92
CA PRO A 14 23.33 28.67 -4.00
C PRO A 14 22.01 28.25 -4.68
N PRO A 15 21.24 29.20 -5.24
CA PRO A 15 19.94 28.91 -5.85
C PRO A 15 20.02 27.90 -7.01
N ALA A 16 21.13 27.88 -7.74
CA ALA A 16 21.36 26.90 -8.82
C ALA A 16 21.51 25.47 -8.28
N GLU A 17 22.19 25.30 -7.14
CA GLU A 17 22.38 23.99 -6.50
C GLU A 17 21.09 23.50 -5.84
N GLN A 18 20.33 24.42 -5.23
CA GLN A 18 18.99 24.10 -4.71
C GLN A 18 18.05 23.59 -5.80
N GLN A 19 18.06 24.21 -6.98
CA GLN A 19 17.26 23.76 -8.13
C GLN A 19 17.70 22.38 -8.63
N CYS A 20 19.01 22.14 -8.74
CA CYS A 20 19.54 20.84 -9.15
C CYS A 20 19.14 19.73 -8.17
N LEU A 21 19.24 20.02 -6.86
CA LEU A 21 18.87 19.11 -5.78
C LEU A 21 17.36 18.83 -5.77
N LEU A 22 16.52 19.85 -6.00
CA LEU A 22 15.07 19.70 -6.12
C LEU A 22 14.70 18.77 -7.28
N GLU A 23 15.30 18.94 -8.45
CA GLU A 23 15.03 18.10 -9.62
C GLU A 23 15.49 16.64 -9.41
N ALA A 24 16.64 16.44 -8.75
CA ALA A 24 17.08 15.11 -8.35
C ALA A 24 16.10 14.44 -7.36
N LEU A 25 15.68 15.16 -6.32
CA LEU A 25 14.71 14.65 -5.35
C LEU A 25 13.35 14.36 -5.97
N LYS A 26 12.85 15.21 -6.88
CA LYS A 26 11.60 14.94 -7.61
C LYS A 26 11.68 13.66 -8.42
N ARG A 27 12.82 13.39 -9.07
CA ARG A 27 13.05 12.16 -9.83
C ARG A 27 12.99 10.93 -8.93
N ASP A 28 13.65 10.99 -7.78
CA ASP A 28 13.67 9.90 -6.80
C ASP A 28 12.31 9.66 -6.15
N VAL A 29 11.59 10.73 -5.79
CA VAL A 29 10.23 10.63 -5.25
C VAL A 29 9.29 10.04 -6.27
N LYS A 30 9.36 10.50 -7.53
CA LYS A 30 8.54 9.96 -8.62
C LYS A 30 8.81 8.47 -8.84
N MET A 31 10.08 8.07 -8.89
CA MET A 31 10.47 6.66 -9.02
C MET A 31 10.01 5.82 -7.82
N LYS A 32 10.00 6.38 -6.60
CA LYS A 32 9.47 5.70 -5.41
C LYS A 32 7.95 5.60 -5.40
N SER A 33 7.24 6.63 -5.87
CA SER A 33 5.78 6.62 -5.96
C SER A 33 5.24 5.72 -7.06
N GLU A 34 6.05 5.48 -8.11
CA GLU A 34 5.73 4.55 -9.20
C GLU A 34 6.09 3.09 -8.85
N ARG A 35 6.67 2.83 -7.67
CA ARG A 35 6.86 1.45 -7.21
C ARG A 35 5.49 0.83 -6.98
N ARG A 36 5.24 -0.29 -7.67
CA ARG A 36 4.06 -1.11 -7.41
C ARG A 36 4.00 -1.44 -5.91
N PRO A 37 2.79 -1.50 -5.32
CA PRO A 37 2.65 -2.10 -4.00
C PRO A 37 3.26 -3.50 -4.05
N ILE A 38 4.03 -3.82 -3.02
CA ILE A 38 4.64 -5.13 -2.88
C ILE A 38 3.54 -6.17 -2.68
N THR A 39 3.60 -7.28 -3.41
CA THR A 39 2.62 -8.36 -3.26
C THR A 39 2.93 -9.18 -2.00
N GLU A 40 1.94 -9.91 -1.47
CA GLU A 40 2.15 -10.78 -0.31
C GLU A 40 3.27 -11.79 -0.55
N ASP A 41 3.35 -12.38 -1.74
CA ASP A 41 4.44 -13.28 -2.14
C ASP A 41 5.82 -12.64 -2.04
N GLU A 42 5.94 -11.39 -2.49
CA GLU A 42 7.22 -10.65 -2.43
C GLU A 42 7.59 -10.32 -0.97
N VAL A 43 6.60 -10.11 -0.10
CA VAL A 43 6.83 -9.93 1.33
C VAL A 43 7.35 -11.23 1.95
N GLU A 44 6.74 -12.36 1.65
CA GLU A 44 7.15 -13.68 2.15
C GLU A 44 8.58 -14.01 1.72
N GLU A 45 8.94 -13.76 0.45
CA GLU A 45 10.31 -13.92 -0.04
C GLU A 45 11.32 -13.04 0.72
N ILE A 46 10.97 -11.78 1.02
CA ILE A 46 11.81 -10.89 1.80
C ILE A 46 11.99 -11.41 3.24
N LEU A 47 10.92 -11.93 3.86
CA LEU A 47 10.99 -12.47 5.22
C LEU A 47 11.88 -13.71 5.27
N LEU A 48 11.79 -14.58 4.27
CA LEU A 48 12.63 -15.77 4.13
C LEU A 48 14.10 -15.37 3.93
N ALA A 49 14.37 -14.43 3.02
CA ALA A 49 15.73 -13.95 2.73
C ALA A 49 16.39 -13.29 3.95
N ASN A 50 15.61 -12.61 4.79
CA ASN A 50 16.08 -12.04 6.05
C ASN A 50 16.18 -13.06 7.19
N GLY A 51 15.80 -14.32 6.98
CA GLY A 51 15.83 -15.38 7.98
C GLY A 51 14.80 -15.20 9.11
N ILE A 52 13.76 -14.38 8.89
CA ILE A 52 12.68 -14.17 9.86
C ILE A 52 11.75 -15.40 9.89
N ILE A 53 11.52 -15.99 8.72
CA ILE A 53 10.85 -17.29 8.56
C ILE A 53 11.82 -18.30 7.98
N SER A 54 11.58 -19.59 8.24
CA SER A 54 12.44 -20.69 7.76
C SER A 54 11.98 -21.28 6.44
N GLU A 55 10.69 -21.17 6.13
CA GLU A 55 10.07 -21.63 4.89
C GLU A 55 8.78 -20.84 4.60
N ILE A 56 8.39 -20.80 3.33
CA ILE A 56 7.10 -20.25 2.89
C ILE A 56 6.10 -21.40 2.88
N PRO A 57 5.00 -21.35 3.65
CA PRO A 57 4.04 -22.43 3.71
C PRO A 57 3.35 -22.60 2.34
N PRO A 58 3.01 -23.84 1.94
CA PRO A 58 2.27 -24.06 0.70
C PRO A 58 0.90 -23.39 0.79
N ARG A 59 0.50 -22.69 -0.28
CA ARG A 59 -0.85 -22.14 -0.40
C ARG A 59 -1.86 -23.29 -0.31
N VAL A 60 -2.70 -23.25 0.71
CA VAL A 60 -3.85 -24.14 0.80
C VAL A 60 -4.87 -23.61 -0.22
N PRO A 61 -5.39 -24.44 -1.14
CA PRO A 61 -6.51 -24.02 -1.97
C PRO A 61 -7.67 -23.61 -1.06
N ASP A 62 -8.32 -22.48 -1.37
CA ASP A 62 -9.55 -22.07 -0.70
C ASP A 62 -10.67 -23.04 -1.10
N ASP A 63 -10.73 -24.19 -0.43
CA ASP A 63 -11.84 -25.15 -0.55
C ASP A 63 -13.15 -24.54 0.03
N GLU A 64 -13.10 -23.35 0.64
CA GLU A 64 -14.25 -22.68 1.24
C GLU A 64 -15.24 -22.12 0.19
N GLU A 65 -14.79 -21.78 -1.03
CA GLU A 65 -15.69 -21.31 -2.09
C GLU A 65 -16.61 -22.42 -2.63
N GLU A 66 -16.18 -23.68 -2.61
CA GLU A 66 -16.98 -24.81 -3.11
C GLU A 66 -18.19 -25.13 -2.22
N THR A 67 -18.16 -24.68 -0.95
CA THR A 67 -19.23 -24.91 0.02
C THR A 67 -20.13 -23.70 0.27
N PHE A 68 -19.92 -22.60 -0.46
CA PHE A 68 -20.73 -21.40 -0.31
C PHE A 68 -22.13 -21.60 -0.90
N GLU A 69 -23.13 -21.76 -0.04
CA GLU A 69 -24.54 -21.70 -0.41
C GLU A 69 -25.12 -20.33 -0.03
N PRO A 70 -25.50 -19.47 -1.00
CA PRO A 70 -26.17 -18.22 -0.71
C PRO A 70 -27.49 -18.47 0.01
N ILE A 71 -27.71 -17.81 1.14
CA ILE A 71 -29.01 -17.84 1.82
C ILE A 71 -29.99 -16.86 1.17
N GLU A 72 -31.22 -17.31 0.93
CA GLU A 72 -32.30 -16.41 0.54
C GLU A 72 -32.68 -15.52 1.74
N VAL A 73 -32.54 -14.21 1.58
CA VAL A 73 -32.98 -13.23 2.57
C VAL A 73 -34.39 -12.75 2.20
N PRO A 74 -35.42 -13.08 3.00
CA PRO A 74 -36.79 -12.63 2.73
C PRO A 74 -36.95 -11.14 3.03
N GLY A 75 -37.73 -10.43 2.19
CA GLY A 75 -38.06 -9.02 2.38
C GLY A 75 -37.54 -8.12 1.26
N LYS A 76 -37.79 -6.82 1.39
CA LYS A 76 -37.24 -5.83 0.45
C LYS A 76 -35.76 -5.56 0.78
N PRO A 77 -34.93 -5.22 -0.21
CA PRO A 77 -33.57 -4.77 0.04
C PRO A 77 -33.54 -3.60 1.02
N LEU A 78 -32.55 -3.61 1.92
CA LEU A 78 -32.36 -2.53 2.88
C LEU A 78 -32.27 -1.15 2.20
N SER A 79 -31.71 -1.11 0.99
CA SER A 79 -31.65 0.10 0.16
C SER A 79 -33.02 0.67 -0.18
N GLU A 80 -34.02 -0.17 -0.47
CA GLU A 80 -35.39 0.29 -0.74
C GLU A 80 -36.07 0.80 0.53
N SER A 81 -35.91 0.10 1.65
CA SER A 81 -36.48 0.52 2.95
C SER A 81 -35.95 1.88 3.39
N ILE A 82 -34.65 2.13 3.24
CA ILE A 82 -34.03 3.42 3.59
C ILE A 82 -34.58 4.57 2.73
N ILE A 83 -34.88 4.32 1.45
CA ILE A 83 -35.44 5.35 0.55
C ILE A 83 -36.88 5.69 0.94
N GLU A 84 -37.68 4.70 1.32
CA GLU A 84 -39.07 4.90 1.77
C GLU A 84 -39.14 5.71 3.08
N GLU A 85 -38.26 5.47 4.05
CA GLU A 85 -38.26 6.16 5.35
C GLU A 85 -37.78 7.63 5.29
N ARG A 86 -37.03 8.00 4.24
CA ARG A 86 -36.44 9.35 4.09
C ARG A 86 -37.28 10.30 3.24
N ARG A 87 -38.44 9.86 2.74
CA ARG A 87 -39.44 10.71 2.07
C ARG A 87 -40.40 11.32 3.09
#